data_AF-A0A6A2WW90-F1
#
_entry.id   AF-A0A6A2WW90-F1
#
_cell.length_a   1.000
_cell.length_b   1.000
_cell.length_c   1.000
_cell.angle_alpha   90.00
_cell.angle_beta   90.00
_cell.angle_gamma   90.00
#
_symmetry.space_group_name_H-M   'P 1'
#
loop_
_entity.id
_entity.type
_entity.pdbx_description
1 polymer ?
#
loop_
_entity_poly.entity_id
_entity_poly.type
_entity_poly.pdbx_seq_one_letter_code
_entity_poly.pdbx_strand_id
1 'polypeptide(L)'
;MMEKGKEPIATDEEAEVGEIEETDEPLEIVLFQVSECYVYLIPPRKTAGSYSADEWNVNKWAWEGILKVISKGEECIIRLEDKNTGELYARAFLRNGEPHPVESVIDSSRYFVLRIEENIGE
;
A
#
# COMPACT_ATOMS: atom_id res chain seq x y z
N MET A 1 -12.34 34.16 73.07
CA MET A 1 -13.21 33.39 72.15
C MET A 1 -12.87 33.87 70.74
N MET A 2 -11.84 33.38 70.05
CA MET A 2 -11.71 32.05 69.42
C MET A 2 -12.90 31.71 68.52
N GLU A 3 -12.79 32.05 67.23
CA GLU A 3 -13.14 31.12 66.16
C GLU A 3 -12.19 31.34 64.98
N LYS A 4 -11.58 30.24 64.55
CA LYS A 4 -10.46 30.18 63.61
C LYS A 4 -10.97 30.35 62.18
N GLY A 5 -10.27 31.15 61.38
CA GLY A 5 -10.37 31.10 59.92
C GLY A 5 -9.96 29.72 59.42
N LYS A 6 -10.74 29.19 58.48
CA LYS A 6 -10.50 27.91 57.81
C LYS A 6 -9.50 28.13 56.68
N GLU A 7 -8.32 27.54 56.80
CA GLU A 7 -7.31 27.47 55.73
C GLU A 7 -7.82 26.56 54.59
N PRO A 8 -7.51 26.87 53.31
CA PRO A 8 -7.88 26.00 52.20
C PRO A 8 -6.97 24.77 52.18
N ILE A 9 -7.56 23.59 51.99
CA ILE A 9 -6.85 22.36 51.67
C ILE A 9 -6.55 22.41 50.18
N ALA A 10 -5.28 22.62 49.81
CA ALA A 10 -4.80 22.31 48.48
C ALA A 10 -4.72 20.78 48.36
N THR A 11 -5.59 20.19 47.55
CA THR A 11 -5.41 18.84 47.03
C THR A 11 -4.43 18.93 45.87
N ASP A 12 -3.23 18.40 46.06
CA ASP A 12 -2.32 18.07 44.96
C ASP A 12 -3.00 16.99 44.11
N GLU A 13 -3.61 17.40 43.00
CA GLU A 13 -3.96 16.48 41.91
C GLU A 13 -2.66 16.19 41.15
N GLU A 14 -2.01 15.08 41.50
CA GLU A 14 -0.96 14.49 40.68
C GLU A 14 -1.58 14.15 39.31
N ALA A 15 -1.18 14.90 38.28
CA ALA A 15 -1.51 14.58 36.90
C ALA A 15 -0.84 13.26 36.53
N GLU A 16 -1.64 12.20 36.41
CA GLU A 16 -1.25 10.92 35.86
C GLU A 16 -0.77 11.16 34.42
N VAL A 17 0.54 11.12 34.20
CA VAL A 17 1.13 11.14 32.86
C VAL A 17 0.78 9.81 32.21
N GLY A 18 -0.30 9.80 31.42
CA GLY A 18 -0.70 8.63 30.64
C GLY A 18 0.50 8.13 29.84
N GLU A 19 0.81 6.84 30.00
CA GLU A 19 1.78 6.15 29.17
C GLU A 19 1.35 6.29 27.71
N ILE A 20 2.12 7.03 26.93
CA ILE A 20 2.08 6.96 25.48
C ILE A 20 2.60 5.57 25.13
N GLU A 21 1.70 4.63 24.81
CA GLU A 21 2.07 3.40 24.13
C GLU A 21 2.75 3.80 22.81
N GLU A 22 4.08 3.82 22.78
CA GLU A 22 4.85 3.90 21.54
C GLU A 22 4.56 2.64 20.73
N THR A 23 3.53 2.68 19.89
CA THR A 23 3.36 1.70 18.83
C THR A 23 4.48 1.96 17.82
N ASP A 24 5.51 1.12 17.84
CA ASP A 24 6.61 1.10 16.88
C ASP A 24 6.11 0.59 15.51
N GLU A 25 5.10 1.26 14.95
CA GLU A 25 4.58 0.96 13.63
C GLU A 25 5.61 1.39 12.58
N PRO A 26 6.01 0.48 11.67
CA PRO A 26 7.02 0.80 10.68
C PRO A 26 6.53 1.88 9.72
N LEU A 27 7.36 2.91 9.54
CA LEU A 27 7.08 4.06 8.69
C LEU A 27 6.86 3.64 7.23
N GLU A 28 5.78 4.15 6.62
CA GLU A 28 5.48 3.98 5.19
C GLU A 28 6.13 5.09 4.35
N ILE A 29 7.00 4.71 3.40
CA ILE A 29 7.70 5.64 2.49
C ILE A 29 7.30 5.32 1.04
N VAL A 30 6.84 6.32 0.29
CA VAL A 30 6.63 6.18 -1.16
C VAL A 30 7.97 6.27 -1.88
N LEU A 31 8.40 5.17 -2.49
CA LEU A 31 9.65 5.07 -3.26
C LEU A 31 9.46 5.52 -4.71
N PHE A 32 8.29 5.23 -5.29
CA PHE A 32 7.97 5.55 -6.68
C PHE A 32 6.47 5.67 -6.89
N GLN A 33 6.05 6.52 -7.83
CA GLN A 33 4.65 6.71 -8.18
C GLN A 33 4.48 6.96 -9.68
N VAL A 34 3.45 6.37 -10.26
CA VAL A 34 2.94 6.68 -11.60
C VAL A 34 1.48 7.13 -11.46
N SER A 35 1.19 8.36 -11.87
CA SER A 35 -0.15 8.97 -11.72
C SER A 35 -1.20 8.43 -12.70
N GLU A 36 -0.77 7.75 -13.76
CA GLU A 36 -1.64 7.18 -14.79
C GLU A 36 -1.12 5.79 -15.17
N CYS A 37 -1.80 4.77 -14.66
CA CYS A 37 -1.50 3.36 -14.87
C CYS A 37 -2.77 2.65 -15.36
N TYR A 38 -2.61 1.73 -16.32
CA TYR A 38 -3.70 0.93 -16.87
C TYR A 38 -3.46 -0.54 -16.58
N VAL A 39 -4.50 -1.23 -16.12
CA VAL A 39 -4.47 -2.66 -15.85
C VAL A 39 -5.26 -3.37 -16.95
N TYR A 40 -4.64 -4.40 -17.51
CA TYR A 40 -5.22 -5.23 -18.56
C TYR A 40 -5.39 -6.65 -18.04
N LEU A 41 -6.50 -7.31 -18.41
CA LEU A 41 -6.68 -8.72 -18.11
C LEU A 41 -5.82 -9.56 -19.04
N ILE A 42 -4.94 -10.35 -18.45
CA ILE A 42 -4.07 -11.25 -19.19
C ILE A 42 -4.84 -12.55 -19.46
N PRO A 43 -4.95 -13.00 -20.73
CA PRO A 43 -5.56 -14.28 -21.05
C PRO A 43 -4.83 -15.44 -20.35
N PRO A 44 -5.53 -16.55 -20.00
CA PRO A 44 -4.89 -17.74 -19.45
C PRO A 44 -3.74 -18.22 -20.35
N ARG A 45 -2.58 -18.52 -19.75
CA ARG A 45 -1.41 -18.97 -20.49
C ARG A 45 -1.71 -20.25 -21.27
N LYS A 46 -1.43 -20.25 -22.58
CA LYS A 46 -1.54 -21.44 -23.44
C LYS A 46 -0.28 -22.30 -23.43
N THR A 47 0.89 -21.72 -23.14
CA THR A 47 2.19 -22.39 -23.07
C THR A 47 3.06 -21.80 -21.95
N ALA A 48 4.16 -22.46 -21.61
CA ALA A 48 5.13 -21.99 -20.61
C ALA A 48 6.05 -20.86 -21.12
N GLY A 49 5.68 -20.17 -22.21
CA GLY A 49 6.47 -19.08 -22.80
C GLY A 49 6.45 -17.79 -21.99
N SER A 50 7.32 -16.86 -22.37
CA SER A 50 7.37 -15.48 -21.86
C SER A 50 6.13 -14.68 -22.28
N TYR A 51 5.78 -13.65 -21.51
CA TYR A 51 4.67 -12.77 -21.84
C TYR A 51 4.97 -11.84 -23.03
N SER A 52 3.99 -11.67 -23.92
CA SER A 52 3.99 -10.73 -25.04
C SER A 52 2.71 -9.89 -24.99
N ALA A 53 2.83 -8.56 -25.09
CA ALA A 53 1.69 -7.65 -25.05
C ALA A 53 0.83 -7.75 -26.31
N ASP A 54 1.41 -8.18 -27.43
CA ASP A 54 0.70 -8.47 -28.68
C ASP A 54 -0.39 -9.55 -28.51
N GLU A 55 -0.30 -10.39 -27.48
CA GLU A 55 -1.32 -11.42 -27.16
C GLU A 55 -2.50 -10.87 -26.34
N TRP A 56 -2.44 -9.62 -25.90
CA TRP A 56 -3.43 -9.01 -25.02
C TRP A 56 -4.32 -7.99 -25.74
N ASN A 57 -5.49 -7.68 -25.17
CA ASN A 57 -6.33 -6.61 -25.69
C ASN A 57 -5.91 -5.24 -25.12
N VAL A 58 -4.77 -4.71 -25.61
CA VAL A 58 -4.19 -3.44 -25.14
C VAL A 58 -5.07 -2.20 -25.40
N ASN A 59 -6.12 -2.33 -26.21
CA ASN A 59 -7.08 -1.25 -26.48
C ASN A 59 -8.21 -1.17 -25.44
N LYS A 60 -8.30 -2.15 -24.53
CA LYS A 60 -9.35 -2.20 -23.51
C LYS A 60 -8.72 -2.54 -22.16
N TRP A 61 -8.51 -1.52 -21.33
CA TRP A 61 -8.13 -1.71 -19.93
C TRP A 61 -9.34 -2.16 -19.11
N ALA A 62 -9.07 -2.92 -18.05
CA ALA A 62 -10.06 -3.32 -17.05
C ALA A 62 -10.15 -2.30 -15.91
N TRP A 63 -9.04 -1.61 -15.62
CA TRP A 63 -8.97 -0.60 -14.59
C TRP A 63 -7.89 0.44 -14.90
N GLU A 64 -8.07 1.66 -14.40
CA GLU A 64 -7.10 2.75 -14.49
C GLU A 64 -6.96 3.45 -13.13
N GLY A 65 -5.75 3.94 -12.83
CA GLY A 65 -5.52 4.69 -11.59
C GLY A 65 -4.04 4.98 -11.35
N ILE A 66 -3.67 5.01 -10.07
CA ILE A 66 -2.31 5.36 -9.62
C ILE A 66 -1.58 4.08 -9.20
N LEU A 67 -0.34 3.92 -9.66
CA LEU A 67 0.58 2.90 -9.15
C LEU A 67 1.54 3.55 -8.14
N LYS A 68 1.69 2.93 -6.97
CA LYS A 68 2.70 3.33 -5.98
C LYS A 68 3.58 2.14 -5.60
N VAL A 69 4.86 2.41 -5.39
CA VAL A 69 5.80 1.49 -4.75
C VAL A 69 6.14 2.06 -3.39
N ILE A 70 5.87 1.30 -2.35
CA ILE A 70 5.94 1.75 -0.95
C ILE A 70 6.88 0.83 -0.19
N SER A 71 7.76 1.41 0.62
CA SER A 71 8.53 0.69 1.65
C SER A 71 7.78 0.80 2.97
N LYS A 72 7.57 -0.32 3.66
CA LYS A 72 7.04 -0.36 5.02
C LYS A 72 7.92 -1.28 5.86
N GLY A 73 8.80 -0.68 6.67
CA GLY A 73 9.82 -1.44 7.38
C GLY A 73 10.72 -2.17 6.38
N GLU A 74 10.76 -3.50 6.45
CA GLU A 74 11.53 -4.36 5.54
C GLU A 74 10.74 -4.82 4.30
N GLU A 75 9.43 -4.52 4.23
CA GLU A 75 8.58 -4.90 3.10
C GLU A 75 8.57 -3.83 2.02
N CYS A 76 8.55 -4.26 0.75
CA CYS A 76 8.28 -3.41 -0.40
C CYS A 76 6.97 -3.85 -1.07
N ILE A 77 6.07 -2.91 -1.32
CA ILE A 77 4.69 -3.18 -1.72
C ILE A 77 4.37 -2.35 -2.96
N ILE A 78 3.83 -3.00 -3.99
CA ILE A 78 3.22 -2.33 -5.13
C ILE A 78 1.72 -2.21 -4.84
N ARG A 79 1.19 -0.97 -4.84
CA ARG A 79 -0.24 -0.68 -4.69
C ARG A 79 -0.80 -0.06 -5.97
N LEU A 80 -1.99 -0.52 -6.34
CA LEU A 80 -2.83 0.10 -7.37
C LEU A 80 -3.99 0.78 -6.65
N GLU A 81 -4.07 2.10 -6.74
CA GLU A 81 -5.04 2.92 -6.01
C GLU A 81 -5.92 3.72 -6.98
N ASP A 82 -7.21 3.85 -6.68
CA ASP A 82 -8.12 4.69 -7.46
C ASP A 82 -7.63 6.14 -7.44
N LYS A 83 -7.66 6.79 -8.60
CA LYS A 83 -7.12 8.14 -8.76
C LYS A 83 -7.91 9.20 -8.00
N ASN A 84 -9.20 8.99 -7.78
CA ASN A 84 -10.10 9.97 -7.18
C ASN A 84 -10.30 9.71 -5.69
N THR A 85 -10.49 8.45 -5.30
CA THR A 85 -10.79 8.07 -3.91
C THR A 85 -9.54 7.67 -3.12
N GLY A 86 -8.48 7.22 -3.80
CA GLY A 86 -7.32 6.62 -3.15
C GLY A 86 -7.57 5.21 -2.60
N GLU A 87 -8.72 4.61 -2.92
CA GLU A 87 -9.04 3.25 -2.48
C GLU A 87 -8.13 2.22 -3.16
N LEU A 88 -7.70 1.21 -2.40
CA LEU A 88 -6.84 0.15 -2.88
C LEU A 88 -7.62 -0.78 -3.81
N TYR A 89 -7.22 -0.85 -5.07
CA TYR A 89 -7.75 -1.79 -6.05
C TYR A 89 -7.07 -3.16 -5.92
N ALA A 90 -5.74 -3.18 -5.91
CA ALA A 90 -4.94 -4.40 -5.75
C ALA A 90 -3.55 -4.11 -5.19
N ARG A 91 -2.91 -5.12 -4.60
CA ARG A 91 -1.52 -5.05 -4.15
C ARG A 91 -0.71 -6.32 -4.42
N ALA A 92 0.60 -6.14 -4.45
CA ALA A 92 1.59 -7.21 -4.55
C ALA A 92 2.77 -6.93 -3.62
N PHE A 93 3.34 -7.97 -3.00
CA PHE A 93 4.47 -7.85 -2.10
C PHE A 93 5.77 -8.30 -2.77
N LEU A 94 6.83 -7.55 -2.52
CA LEU A 94 8.19 -7.92 -2.89
C LEU A 94 8.85 -8.47 -1.62
N ARG A 95 8.89 -9.80 -1.52
CA ARG A 95 9.49 -10.51 -0.39
C ARG A 95 10.75 -11.26 -0.82
N ASN A 96 11.74 -11.26 0.06
CA ASN A 96 12.96 -12.01 -0.19
C ASN A 96 12.67 -13.52 -0.15
N GLY A 97 13.17 -14.27 -1.14
CA GLY A 97 12.95 -15.71 -1.25
C GLY A 97 11.63 -16.12 -1.95
N GLU A 98 10.73 -15.17 -2.21
CA GLU A 98 9.53 -15.41 -3.03
C GLU A 98 9.77 -15.03 -4.50
N PRO A 99 9.04 -15.65 -5.46
CA PRO A 99 9.11 -15.24 -6.85
C PRO A 99 8.76 -13.75 -7.02
N HIS A 100 9.62 -12.99 -7.70
CA HIS A 100 9.43 -11.56 -7.92
C HIS A 100 8.07 -11.28 -8.59
N PRO A 101 7.16 -10.48 -8.00
CA PRO A 101 5.77 -10.36 -8.45
C PRO A 101 5.62 -9.66 -9.81
N VAL A 102 6.68 -9.00 -10.29
CA VAL A 102 6.72 -8.32 -11.58
C VAL A 102 7.56 -9.12 -12.58
N GLU A 103 6.99 -9.39 -13.76
CA GLU A 103 7.68 -9.95 -14.92
C GLU A 103 7.62 -8.94 -16.08
N SER A 104 8.74 -8.72 -16.77
CA SER A 104 8.78 -7.87 -17.97
C SER A 104 8.20 -8.59 -19.18
N VAL A 105 7.59 -7.85 -20.08
CA VAL A 105 7.10 -8.35 -21.36
C VAL A 105 8.21 -8.27 -22.42
N ILE A 106 8.29 -9.22 -23.35
CA ILE A 106 9.42 -9.35 -24.29
C ILE A 106 9.38 -8.37 -25.47
N ASP A 107 8.19 -7.90 -25.84
CA ASP A 107 7.93 -7.07 -27.03
C ASP A 107 7.77 -5.58 -26.69
N SER A 108 7.79 -5.21 -25.40
CA SER A 108 7.58 -3.84 -24.95
C SER A 108 8.20 -3.56 -23.59
N SER A 109 8.88 -2.43 -23.46
CA SER A 109 9.40 -1.90 -22.19
C SER A 109 8.36 -1.15 -21.36
N ARG A 110 7.14 -0.95 -21.87
CA ARG A 110 6.05 -0.24 -21.17
C ARG A 110 5.06 -1.17 -20.47
N TYR A 111 5.08 -2.45 -20.80
CA TYR A 111 4.16 -3.43 -20.26
C TYR A 111 4.87 -4.37 -19.29
N PHE A 112 4.18 -4.67 -18.20
CA PHE A 112 4.66 -5.54 -17.14
C PHE A 112 3.50 -6.45 -16.72
N VAL A 113 3.82 -7.66 -16.30
CA VAL A 113 2.87 -8.55 -15.63
C VAL A 113 3.09 -8.43 -14.14
N LEU A 114 2.01 -8.11 -13.42
CA LEU A 114 1.98 -8.05 -11.97
C LEU A 114 1.17 -9.23 -11.43
N ARG A 115 1.77 -10.02 -10.55
CA ARG A 115 1.06 -11.04 -9.76
C ARG A 115 0.50 -10.38 -8.51
N ILE A 116 -0.83 -10.30 -8.43
CA ILE A 116 -1.55 -9.71 -7.31
C ILE A 116 -1.83 -10.78 -6.25
N GLU A 117 -1.69 -10.40 -4.97
CA GLU A 117 -2.03 -11.26 -3.83
C GLU A 117 -3.43 -10.96 -3.29
N GLU A 118 -3.86 -9.71 -3.42
CA GLU A 118 -5.18 -9.28 -2.99
C GLU A 118 -5.79 -8.38 -4.05
N ASN A 119 -7.00 -8.75 -4.48
CA ASN A 119 -7.85 -7.95 -5.34
C ASN A 119 -9.11 -7.60 -4.55
N ILE A 120 -9.32 -6.30 -4.31
CA ILE A 120 -10.43 -5.79 -3.48
C ILE A 120 -11.55 -5.21 -4.37
N GLY A 121 -11.34 -5.16 -5.69
CA GLY A 121 -12.36 -4.71 -6.65
C GLY A 121 -13.15 -5.88 -7.23
N GLU A 122 -14.43 -6.01 -6.86
CA GLU A 122 -15.39 -6.88 -7.58
C GLU A 122 -15.65 -6.39 -9.01
#